data_AF-A0A7V4WKN7-F1
#
_entry.id   AF-A0A7V4WKN7-F1
#
_cell.length_a   1.000
_cell.length_b   1.000
_cell.length_c   1.000
_cell.angle_alpha   90.00
_cell.angle_beta   90.00
_cell.angle_gamma   90.00
#
_symmetry.space_group_name_H-M   'P 1'
#
loop_
_entity.id
_entity.type
_entity.pdbx_description
1 polymer ?
#
loop_
_entity_poly.entity_id
_entity_poly.type
_entity_poly.pdbx_seq_one_letter_code
_entity_poly.pdbx_strand_id
1 'polypeptide(L)'
;MSDSGIKARLQEAMKAALKARDTVRLDTVRLLLAEIRNAEIEKRAPLEEAEILGLLRRGIKRREESLAYFRQGNREDLVKRTEQEIAVISEFLPPPVTEDELVAIVQEVLAAFPEKPAFSQVMKEVMRRVEGRAEGRVVSEVVRKILEAG
;
A
#
# COMPACT_ATOMS: atom_id res chain seq x y z
N MET A 1 16.42 14.08 -14.54
CA MET A 1 15.77 12.98 -13.81
C MET A 1 14.60 13.59 -13.10
N SER A 2 13.39 13.34 -13.60
CA SER A 2 12.19 14.03 -13.17
C SER A 2 11.93 13.78 -11.69
N ASP A 3 11.59 14.85 -10.97
CA ASP A 3 11.29 14.93 -9.54
C ASP A 3 9.94 14.25 -9.18
N SER A 4 9.62 13.11 -9.81
CA SER A 4 8.26 12.59 -9.97
C SER A 4 8.00 11.25 -9.26
N GLY A 5 8.77 10.91 -8.22
CA GLY A 5 8.54 9.72 -7.39
C GLY A 5 7.67 10.01 -6.17
N ILE A 6 7.07 8.98 -5.57
CA ILE A 6 6.22 9.10 -4.37
C ILE A 6 6.90 9.88 -3.24
N LYS A 7 8.21 9.68 -3.02
CA LYS A 7 8.98 10.42 -2.01
C LYS A 7 8.99 11.93 -2.27
N ALA A 8 9.15 12.36 -3.52
CA ALA A 8 9.08 13.78 -3.89
C ALA A 8 7.67 14.35 -3.70
N ARG A 9 6.63 13.60 -4.10
CA ARG A 9 5.23 13.96 -3.84
C ARG A 9 4.94 14.15 -2.35
N LEU A 10 5.48 13.28 -1.49
CA LEU A 10 5.38 13.41 -0.03
C LEU A 10 6.08 14.68 0.47
N GLN A 11 7.28 15.00 -0.03
CA GLN A 11 7.99 16.23 0.34
C GLN A 11 7.20 17.49 -0.03
N GLU A 12 6.60 17.53 -1.22
CA GLU A 12 5.74 18.64 -1.63
C GLU A 12 4.45 18.72 -0.81
N ALA A 13 3.83 17.58 -0.52
CA ALA A 13 2.66 17.53 0.36
C ALA A 13 2.96 18.04 1.78
N MET A 14 4.16 17.77 2.30
CA MET A 14 4.62 18.30 3.59
C MET A 14 4.69 19.83 3.58
N LYS A 15 5.28 20.42 2.53
CA LYS A 15 5.37 21.88 2.37
C LYS A 15 3.97 22.51 2.25
N ALA A 16 3.10 21.89 1.46
CA ALA A 16 1.71 22.33 1.28
C ALA A 16 0.93 22.29 2.61
N ALA A 17 1.03 21.18 3.36
CA ALA A 17 0.37 21.02 4.66
C ALA A 17 0.85 22.06 5.68
N LEU A 18 2.16 22.35 5.70
CA LEU A 18 2.73 23.39 6.56
C LEU A 18 2.14 24.78 6.23
N LYS A 19 2.05 25.13 4.95
CA LYS A 19 1.47 26.41 4.50
C LYS A 19 -0.02 26.51 4.83
N ALA A 20 -0.76 25.42 4.67
CA ALA A 20 -2.19 25.34 4.96
C ALA A 20 -2.49 25.24 6.46
N ARG A 21 -1.47 25.03 7.31
CA ARG A 21 -1.61 24.73 8.75
C ARG A 21 -2.49 23.48 9.00
N ASP A 22 -2.48 22.54 8.06
CA ASP A 22 -3.13 21.24 8.21
C ASP A 22 -2.22 20.33 9.04
N THR A 23 -2.45 20.31 10.34
CA THR A 23 -1.60 19.60 11.30
C THR A 23 -1.65 18.09 11.12
N VAL A 24 -2.83 17.52 10.84
CA VAL A 24 -2.99 16.07 10.66
C VAL A 24 -2.24 15.60 9.43
N ARG A 25 -2.40 16.30 8.30
CA ARG A 25 -1.65 15.98 7.08
C ARG A 25 -0.15 16.16 7.29
N LEU A 26 0.26 17.26 7.92
CA LEU A 26 1.67 17.55 8.16
C LEU A 26 2.35 16.46 9.00
N ASP A 27 1.74 16.07 10.12
CA ASP A 27 2.26 15.05 11.02
C ASP A 27 2.31 13.68 10.34
N THR A 28 1.25 13.31 9.61
CA THR A 28 1.18 12.06 8.85
C THR A 28 2.31 11.98 7.83
N VAL A 29 2.47 13.00 6.99
CA VAL A 29 3.48 13.02 5.93
C VAL A 29 4.90 13.05 6.49
N ARG A 30 5.15 13.77 7.59
CA ARG A 30 6.45 13.76 8.27
C ARG A 30 6.82 12.37 8.79
N LEU A 31 5.86 11.68 9.40
CA LEU A 31 6.07 10.32 9.88
C LEU A 31 6.40 9.38 8.72
N LEU A 32 5.65 9.44 7.61
CA LEU A 32 5.95 8.63 6.43
C LEU A 32 7.35 8.89 5.86
N LEU A 33 7.75 10.16 5.75
CA LEU A 33 9.08 10.53 5.27
C LEU A 33 10.19 10.01 6.21
N ALA A 34 9.95 10.02 7.52
CA ALA A 34 10.86 9.45 8.51
C ALA A 34 10.95 7.92 8.38
N GLU A 35 9.82 7.23 8.21
CA GLU A 35 9.78 5.77 7.98
C GLU A 35 10.54 5.38 6.70
N ILE A 36 10.35 6.12 5.60
CA ILE A 36 11.10 5.92 4.35
C ILE A 36 12.59 6.10 4.61
N ARG A 37 12.99 7.18 5.27
CA ARG A 37 14.41 7.45 5.58
C ARG A 37 15.02 6.35 6.44
N ASN A 38 14.31 5.86 7.45
CA ASN A 38 14.78 4.79 8.32
C ASN A 38 14.98 3.49 7.51
N ALA A 39 14.04 3.14 6.64
CA ALA A 39 14.17 1.98 5.77
C ALA A 39 15.33 2.11 4.77
N GLU A 40 15.60 3.30 4.23
CA GLU A 40 16.78 3.56 3.39
C GLU A 40 18.10 3.38 4.15
N ILE A 41 18.14 3.82 5.42
CA ILE A 41 19.30 3.62 6.30
C ILE A 41 19.52 2.14 6.57
N GLU A 42 18.46 1.40 6.90
CA GLU A 42 18.50 -0.05 7.12
C GLU A 42 18.96 -0.81 5.87
N LYS A 43 18.40 -0.45 4.70
CA LYS A 43 18.79 -1.02 3.40
C LYS A 43 20.20 -0.59 2.95
N ARG A 44 20.71 0.52 3.48
CA ARG A 44 21.92 1.23 3.03
C ARG A 44 21.86 1.65 1.55
N ALA A 45 20.65 1.89 1.05
CA ALA A 45 20.39 2.32 -0.32
C ALA A 45 19.03 3.04 -0.39
N PRO A 46 18.77 3.86 -1.42
CA PRO A 46 17.44 4.41 -1.67
C PRO A 46 16.39 3.32 -1.82
N LEU A 47 15.17 3.62 -1.37
CA LEU A 47 14.03 2.76 -1.66
C LEU A 47 13.56 2.98 -3.10
N GLU A 48 13.26 1.86 -3.75
CA GLU A 48 12.53 1.83 -5.00
C GLU A 48 11.05 2.18 -4.75
N GLU A 49 10.36 2.58 -5.81
CA GLU A 49 8.97 3.04 -5.71
C GLU A 49 8.03 1.95 -5.18
N ALA A 50 8.24 0.70 -5.59
CA ALA A 50 7.53 -0.47 -5.08
C ALA A 50 7.71 -0.67 -3.56
N GLU A 51 8.91 -0.42 -3.05
CA GLU A 51 9.21 -0.55 -1.62
C GLU A 51 8.52 0.55 -0.81
N ILE A 52 8.49 1.78 -1.35
CA ILE A 52 7.75 2.90 -0.76
C ILE A 52 6.25 2.59 -0.73
N LEU A 53 5.67 2.10 -1.84
CA LEU A 53 4.26 1.68 -1.89
C LEU A 53 3.96 0.61 -0.82
N GLY A 54 4.83 -0.37 -0.67
CA GLY A 54 4.72 -1.39 0.36
C GLY A 54 4.77 -0.81 1.78
N LEU A 55 5.64 0.17 2.03
CA LEU A 55 5.74 0.88 3.30
C LEU A 55 4.45 1.66 3.62
N LEU A 56 3.93 2.42 2.66
CA LEU A 56 2.68 3.17 2.82
C LEU A 56 1.49 2.27 3.12
N ARG A 57 1.37 1.13 2.41
CA ARG A 57 0.31 0.13 2.66
C ARG A 57 0.39 -0.44 4.09
N ARG A 58 1.58 -0.79 4.55
CA ARG A 58 1.79 -1.20 5.95
C ARG A 58 1.39 -0.08 6.93
N GLY A 59 1.65 1.17 6.57
CA GLY A 59 1.24 2.34 7.35
C GLY A 59 -0.27 2.52 7.49
N ILE A 60 -1.05 2.20 6.44
CA ILE A 60 -2.52 2.15 6.49
C ILE A 60 -2.99 1.00 7.38
N LYS A 61 -2.46 -0.21 7.18
CA LYS A 61 -2.87 -1.39 7.94
C LYS A 61 -2.70 -1.21 9.46
N ARG A 62 -1.57 -0.65 9.90
CA ARG A 62 -1.36 -0.35 11.34
C ARG A 62 -2.43 0.60 11.91
N ARG A 63 -2.91 1.52 11.08
CA ARG A 63 -3.97 2.48 11.46
C ARG A 63 -5.34 1.84 11.48
N GLU A 64 -5.65 0.96 10.53
CA GLU A 64 -6.88 0.15 10.55
C GLU A 64 -6.94 -0.77 11.77
N GLU A 65 -5.82 -1.39 12.14
CA GLU A 65 -5.70 -2.16 13.38
C GLU A 65 -5.96 -1.27 14.60
N SER A 66 -5.38 -0.07 14.63
CA SER A 66 -5.61 0.92 15.70
C SER A 66 -7.06 1.41 15.78
N LEU A 67 -7.74 1.58 14.63
CA LEU A 67 -9.16 1.98 14.57
C LEU A 67 -10.06 0.98 15.30
N ALA A 68 -9.79 -0.32 15.14
CA ALA A 68 -10.56 -1.35 15.84
C ALA A 68 -10.47 -1.18 17.37
N TYR A 69 -9.27 -0.93 17.90
CA TYR A 69 -9.05 -0.68 19.32
C TYR A 69 -9.68 0.64 19.80
N PHE A 70 -9.56 1.72 19.02
CA PHE A 70 -10.16 3.01 19.40
C PHE A 70 -11.69 2.97 19.42
N ARG A 71 -12.31 2.26 18.47
CA ARG A 71 -13.76 2.03 18.45
C ARG A 71 -14.20 1.20 19.65
N GLN A 72 -13.48 0.12 19.97
CA GLN A 72 -13.76 -0.68 21.16
C GLN A 72 -13.65 0.14 22.45
N GLY A 73 -12.71 1.09 22.50
CA GLY A 73 -12.52 2.01 23.63
C GLY A 73 -13.41 3.25 23.64
N ASN A 74 -14.37 3.40 22.71
CA ASN A 74 -15.21 4.59 22.55
C ASN A 74 -14.41 5.91 22.42
N ARG A 75 -13.23 5.87 21.81
CA ARG A 75 -12.33 7.02 21.59
C ARG A 75 -12.56 7.66 20.23
N GLU A 76 -13.75 8.25 20.05
CA GLU A 76 -14.18 8.89 18.79
C GLU A 76 -13.24 9.98 18.27
N ASP A 77 -12.54 10.67 19.17
CA ASP A 77 -11.51 11.65 18.82
C ASP A 77 -10.34 10.99 18.06
N LEU A 78 -9.90 9.82 18.53
CA LEU A 78 -8.83 9.04 17.90
C LEU A 78 -9.32 8.37 16.62
N VAL A 79 -10.56 7.88 16.59
CA VAL A 79 -11.17 7.30 15.38
C VAL A 79 -11.12 8.30 14.22
N LYS A 80 -11.68 9.51 14.42
CA LYS A 80 -11.70 10.56 13.40
C LYS A 80 -10.31 10.96 12.95
N ARG A 81 -9.37 11.11 13.89
CA ARG A 81 -7.98 11.44 13.57
C ARG A 81 -7.36 10.33 12.71
N THR A 82 -7.47 9.08 13.12
CA THR A 82 -6.86 7.95 12.38
C THR A 82 -7.48 7.76 11.00
N GLU A 83 -8.79 7.99 10.83
CA GLU A 83 -9.44 7.99 9.52
C GLU A 83 -8.87 9.08 8.60
N GLN A 84 -8.64 10.29 9.13
CA GLN A 84 -7.97 11.36 8.36
C GLN A 84 -6.54 11.00 7.98
N GLU A 85 -5.77 10.37 8.88
CA GLU A 85 -4.43 9.92 8.56
C GLU A 85 -4.44 8.85 7.45
N ILE A 86 -5.36 7.89 7.49
CA ILE A 86 -5.53 6.89 6.42
C ILE A 86 -5.87 7.56 5.09
N ALA A 87 -6.78 8.54 5.10
CA ALA A 87 -7.15 9.29 3.90
C ALA A 87 -5.93 9.99 3.28
N VAL A 88 -5.12 10.65 4.10
CA VAL A 88 -3.88 11.32 3.65
C VAL A 88 -2.91 10.32 3.02
N ILE A 89 -2.67 9.15 3.65
CA ILE A 89 -1.75 8.14 3.10
C ILE A 89 -2.27 7.60 1.76
N SER A 90 -3.59 7.41 1.67
CA SER A 90 -4.25 6.82 0.50
C SER A 90 -4.09 7.65 -0.77
N GLU A 91 -3.91 8.98 -0.66
CA GLU A 91 -3.65 9.86 -1.81
C GLU A 91 -2.33 9.55 -2.55
N PHE A 92 -1.40 8.85 -1.89
CA PHE A 92 -0.10 8.47 -2.43
C PHE A 92 -0.06 7.02 -2.94
N LEU A 93 -1.16 6.29 -2.83
CA LEU A 93 -1.28 4.92 -3.31
C LEU A 93 -2.10 4.87 -4.60
N PRO A 94 -1.80 3.95 -5.53
CA PRO A 94 -2.73 3.64 -6.59
C PRO A 94 -3.99 2.97 -6.00
N PRO A 95 -5.14 3.09 -6.67
CA PRO A 95 -6.38 2.51 -6.19
C PRO A 95 -6.19 1.00 -5.97
N PRO A 96 -6.65 0.48 -4.81
CA PRO A 96 -6.54 -0.94 -4.53
C PRO A 96 -7.29 -1.72 -5.60
N VAL A 97 -6.76 -2.90 -5.98
CA VAL A 97 -7.58 -3.85 -6.74
C VAL A 97 -8.61 -4.46 -5.80
N THR A 98 -9.84 -4.54 -6.27
CA THR A 98 -10.91 -5.28 -5.58
C THR A 98 -10.64 -6.79 -5.63
N GLU A 99 -11.34 -7.57 -4.80
CA GLU A 99 -11.23 -9.04 -4.86
C GLU A 99 -11.65 -9.58 -6.22
N ASP A 100 -12.75 -9.06 -6.81
CA ASP A 100 -13.24 -9.48 -8.12
C ASP A 100 -12.24 -9.15 -9.25
N GLU A 101 -11.67 -7.94 -9.24
CA GLU A 101 -10.61 -7.57 -10.19
C GLU A 101 -9.38 -8.46 -10.02
N LEU A 102 -8.98 -8.77 -8.78
CA LEU A 102 -7.85 -9.65 -8.52
C LEU A 102 -8.13 -11.07 -9.01
N VAL A 103 -9.32 -11.61 -8.80
CA VAL A 103 -9.74 -12.91 -9.34
C VAL A 103 -9.68 -12.92 -10.86
N ALA A 104 -10.22 -11.88 -11.52
CA ALA A 104 -10.17 -11.74 -12.97
C ALA A 104 -8.72 -11.70 -13.49
N ILE A 105 -7.84 -10.92 -12.86
CA ILE A 105 -6.42 -10.84 -13.21
C ILE A 105 -5.76 -12.22 -13.08
N VAL A 106 -6.03 -12.96 -12.01
CA VAL A 106 -5.46 -14.31 -11.82
C VAL A 106 -5.95 -15.27 -12.91
N GLN A 107 -7.24 -15.24 -13.25
CA GLN A 107 -7.80 -16.08 -14.31
C GLN A 107 -7.22 -15.76 -15.68
N GLU A 108 -7.07 -14.47 -16.02
CA GLU A 108 -6.40 -14.05 -17.25
C GLU A 108 -4.95 -14.52 -17.32
N VAL A 109 -4.22 -14.43 -16.20
CA VAL A 109 -2.84 -14.91 -16.11
C VAL A 109 -2.78 -16.41 -16.35
N LEU A 110 -3.68 -17.19 -15.73
CA LEU A 110 -3.74 -18.64 -15.92
C LEU A 110 -4.08 -19.03 -17.36
N ALA A 111 -5.03 -18.33 -17.99
CA ALA A 111 -5.43 -18.58 -19.38
C ALA A 111 -4.31 -18.29 -20.40
N ALA A 112 -3.35 -17.44 -20.05
CA ALA A 112 -2.20 -17.13 -20.89
C ALA A 112 -1.11 -18.22 -20.87
N PHE A 113 -1.18 -19.19 -19.95
CA PHE A 113 -0.23 -20.30 -19.91
C PHE A 113 -0.70 -21.48 -20.77
N PRO A 114 0.18 -22.07 -21.60
CA PRO A 114 -0.17 -23.20 -22.45
C PRO A 114 -0.36 -24.51 -21.66
N GLU A 115 0.24 -24.63 -20.48
CA GLU A 115 0.16 -25.78 -19.57
C GLU A 115 -0.11 -25.28 -18.14
N LYS A 116 -0.45 -26.19 -17.21
CA LYS A 116 -0.72 -25.84 -15.80
C LYS A 116 0.54 -25.18 -15.20
N PRO A 117 0.53 -23.86 -14.91
CA PRO A 117 1.72 -23.16 -14.46
C PRO A 117 2.02 -23.47 -12.99
N ALA A 118 3.29 -23.36 -12.60
CA ALA A 118 3.66 -23.42 -11.20
C ALA A 118 3.14 -22.18 -10.46
N PHE A 119 2.79 -22.33 -9.18
CA PHE A 119 2.34 -21.23 -8.32
C PHE A 119 3.28 -20.02 -8.36
N SER A 120 4.59 -20.25 -8.36
CA SER A 120 5.60 -19.19 -8.42
C SER A 120 5.56 -18.36 -9.71
N GLN A 121 5.19 -18.99 -10.85
CA GLN A 121 5.07 -18.30 -12.13
C GLN A 121 3.83 -17.40 -12.15
N VAL A 122 2.70 -17.92 -11.66
CA VAL A 122 1.45 -17.16 -11.55
C VAL A 122 1.63 -15.97 -10.59
N MET A 123 2.23 -16.21 -9.43
CA MET A 123 2.50 -15.15 -8.46
C MET A 123 3.35 -14.02 -9.05
N LYS A 124 4.43 -14.37 -9.77
CA LYS A 124 5.31 -13.37 -10.39
C LYS A 124 4.54 -12.47 -11.36
N GLU A 125 3.73 -13.07 -12.23
CA GLU A 125 2.98 -12.34 -13.25
C GLU A 125 1.85 -11.50 -12.63
N VAL A 126 1.09 -12.05 -11.68
CA VAL A 126 0.00 -11.32 -11.01
C VAL A 126 0.56 -10.16 -10.20
N MET A 127 1.63 -10.36 -9.42
CA MET A 127 2.25 -9.30 -8.62
C MET A 127 2.75 -8.14 -9.48
N ARG A 128 3.21 -8.41 -10.70
CA ARG A 128 3.55 -7.36 -11.68
C ARG A 128 2.33 -6.55 -12.11
N ARG A 129 1.18 -7.20 -12.33
CA ARG A 129 -0.07 -6.53 -12.75
C ARG A 129 -0.75 -5.75 -11.64
N VAL A 130 -0.56 -6.16 -10.39
CA VAL A 130 -1.14 -5.50 -9.20
C VAL A 130 -0.09 -4.76 -8.37
N GLU A 131 1.03 -4.39 -9.00
CA GLU A 131 2.15 -3.75 -8.32
C GLU A 131 1.69 -2.51 -7.55
N GLY A 132 1.95 -2.53 -6.25
CA GLY A 132 1.54 -1.46 -5.36
C GLY A 132 0.03 -1.25 -5.25
N ARG A 133 -0.82 -2.13 -5.80
CA ARG A 133 -2.30 -2.13 -5.74
C ARG A 133 -2.89 -3.22 -4.85
N ALA A 134 -2.15 -4.31 -4.59
CA ALA A 134 -2.53 -5.35 -3.63
C ALA A 134 -1.35 -5.81 -2.76
N GLU A 135 -1.68 -6.38 -1.60
CA GLU A 135 -0.70 -7.05 -0.74
C GLU A 135 -0.37 -8.45 -1.26
N GLY A 136 0.91 -8.81 -1.28
CA GLY A 136 1.35 -10.13 -1.75
C GLY A 136 0.72 -11.31 -0.99
N ARG A 137 0.34 -11.11 0.28
CA ARG A 137 -0.40 -12.12 1.05
C ARG A 137 -1.80 -12.36 0.48
N VAL A 138 -2.56 -11.29 0.22
CA VAL A 138 -3.92 -11.37 -0.35
C VAL A 138 -3.86 -11.99 -1.75
N VAL A 139 -2.92 -11.55 -2.58
CA VAL A 139 -2.67 -12.15 -3.89
C VAL A 139 -2.37 -13.64 -3.77
N SER A 140 -1.49 -14.02 -2.84
CA SER A 140 -1.13 -15.42 -2.60
C SER A 140 -2.31 -16.27 -2.15
N GLU A 141 -3.19 -15.75 -1.31
CA GLU A 141 -4.40 -16.46 -0.84
C GLU A 141 -5.38 -16.69 -2.00
N VAL A 142 -5.63 -15.66 -2.83
CA VAL A 142 -6.51 -15.77 -4.01
C VAL A 142 -5.95 -16.74 -5.06
N VAL A 143 -4.65 -16.65 -5.37
CA VAL A 143 -4.00 -17.55 -6.34
C VAL A 143 -4.08 -19.01 -5.87
N ARG A 144 -3.82 -19.30 -4.58
CA ARG A 144 -3.96 -20.67 -4.06
C ARG A 144 -5.40 -21.17 -4.19
N LYS A 145 -6.38 -20.36 -3.77
CA LYS A 145 -7.80 -20.72 -3.83
C LYS A 145 -8.24 -21.09 -5.25
N ILE A 146 -7.79 -20.34 -6.26
CA ILE A 146 -8.13 -20.62 -7.67
C ILE A 146 -7.43 -21.89 -8.19
N LEU A 147 -6.15 -22.09 -7.85
CA LEU A 147 -5.39 -23.27 -8.28
C LEU A 147 -5.83 -24.57 -7.59
N GLU A 148 -6.37 -24.50 -6.38
CA GLU A 148 -6.92 -25.65 -5.64
C GLU A 148 -8.35 -25.99 -6.08
N ALA A 149 -9.11 -25.01 -6.60
CA ALA A 149 -10.46 -25.21 -7.09
C ALA A 149 -10.53 -25.80 -8.52
N GLY A 150 -9.38 -25.96 -9.21
CA GLY A 150 -9.28 -26.47 -10.59
C GLY A 150 -8.25 -27.58 -10.79
#